data_AF-A0A1J5ELK4-F1
#
_entry.id   AF-A0A1J5ELK4-F1
#
_cell.length_a   1.000
_cell.length_b   1.000
_cell.length_c   1.000
_cell.angle_alpha   90.00
_cell.angle_beta   90.00
_cell.angle_gamma   90.00
#
_symmetry.space_group_name_H-M   'P 1'
#
loop_
_entity.id
_entity.type
_entity.pdbx_description
1 polymer ?
#
loop_
_entity_poly.entity_id
_entity_poly.type
_entity_poly.pdbx_seq_one_letter_code
_entity_poly.pdbx_strand_id
1 'polypeptide(L)'
;MRETVSEWLPAILGATVPFVEARRKKTGGFGGTPGLPATIEDTYHALHVLALAQMTSGRPGAPVCLADENLRSYLAGVRQSVPAGARTTYHLLQASRLAGLEFSPSAIERAVFTLPRAANALDDWYYTVRILTEILHHDPRLLLAGRGMPAVMTMPWRTVDEAWMQLYLAQAWQVPHWPPAGLAAWFQASQNGDGGFGFLPGSTSFVENCHYCLRALATLGVQPAEPDKAYQFIAGCQTAVGGFGRSYRAAPFLDATWHGVAALALLCQ
;
A
#
# COMPACT_ATOMS: atom_id res chain seq x y z
N MET A 1 -1.19 -25.71 8.29
CA MET A 1 -0.57 -24.63 7.49
C MET A 1 -1.22 -23.27 7.76
N ARG A 2 -2.55 -23.10 7.67
CA ARG A 2 -3.20 -21.83 8.08
C ARG A 2 -2.98 -21.48 9.57
N GLU A 3 -3.01 -22.49 10.45
CA GLU A 3 -2.74 -22.32 11.89
C GLU A 3 -1.31 -21.86 12.18
N THR A 4 -0.32 -22.36 11.44
CA THR A 4 1.09 -21.96 11.58
C THR A 4 1.37 -20.57 10.98
N VAL A 5 0.67 -20.19 9.91
CA VAL A 5 0.86 -18.89 9.24
C VAL A 5 0.39 -17.71 10.11
N SER A 6 -0.67 -17.91 10.91
CA SER A 6 -1.17 -16.88 11.84
C SER A 6 -0.23 -16.59 13.01
N GLU A 7 0.71 -17.49 13.34
CA GLU A 7 1.62 -17.33 14.48
C GLU A 7 2.86 -16.49 14.17
N TRP A 8 3.30 -16.45 12.90
CA TRP A 8 4.55 -15.79 12.52
C TRP A 8 4.40 -14.27 12.39
N LEU A 9 3.25 -13.80 11.92
CA LEU A 9 3.02 -12.38 11.67
C LEU A 9 3.19 -11.51 12.93
N PRO A 10 2.66 -11.88 14.12
CA PRO A 10 2.96 -11.17 15.37
C PRO A 10 4.46 -11.07 15.68
N ALA A 11 5.23 -12.14 15.48
CA ALA A 11 6.66 -12.16 15.76
C ALA A 11 7.45 -11.26 14.78
N ILE A 12 7.12 -11.33 13.49
CA ILE A 12 7.69 -10.47 12.44
C ILE A 12 7.41 -9.00 12.77
N LEU A 13 6.16 -8.66 13.06
CA LEU A 13 5.75 -7.30 13.41
C LEU A 13 6.41 -6.82 14.71
N GLY A 14 6.59 -7.69 15.69
CA GLY A 14 7.33 -7.40 16.93
C GLY A 14 8.77 -6.93 16.67
N ALA A 15 9.46 -7.53 15.69
CA ALA A 15 10.79 -7.08 15.28
C ALA A 15 10.74 -5.83 14.37
N THR A 16 9.69 -5.66 13.57
CA THR A 16 9.55 -4.52 12.66
C THR A 16 9.19 -3.21 13.37
N VAL A 17 8.41 -3.23 14.45
CA VAL A 17 8.01 -2.00 15.16
C VAL A 17 9.22 -1.17 15.62
N PRO A 18 10.24 -1.72 16.30
CA PRO A 18 11.44 -0.96 16.66
C PRO A 18 12.17 -0.33 15.46
N PHE A 19 12.25 -1.05 14.33
CA PHE A 19 12.83 -0.51 13.10
C PHE A 19 12.12 0.76 12.64
N VAL A 20 10.78 0.70 12.59
CA VAL A 20 9.92 1.82 12.17
C VAL A 20 10.02 2.98 13.15
N GLU A 21 9.97 2.72 14.46
CA GLU A 21 10.06 3.75 15.49
C GLU A 21 11.40 4.50 15.45
N ALA A 22 12.50 3.83 15.09
CA ALA A 22 13.78 4.49 14.87
C ALA A 22 13.78 5.49 13.69
N ARG A 23 12.76 5.47 12.83
CA ARG A 23 12.55 6.46 11.75
C ARG A 23 11.64 7.62 12.15
N ARG A 24 11.02 7.60 13.33
CA ARG A 24 10.17 8.69 13.82
C ARG A 24 11.01 9.94 14.05
N LYS A 25 10.51 11.11 13.65
CA LYS A 25 11.15 12.39 13.91
C LYS A 25 10.57 13.06 15.14
N LYS A 26 11.41 13.79 15.88
CA LYS A 26 10.97 14.63 17.01
C LYS A 26 9.94 15.68 16.59
N THR A 27 10.04 16.17 15.35
CA THR A 27 9.11 17.13 14.74
C THR A 27 7.81 16.51 14.23
N GLY A 28 7.62 15.20 14.40
CA GLY A 28 6.51 14.46 13.81
C GLY A 28 6.85 13.85 12.44
N GLY A 29 6.06 12.85 12.05
CA GLY A 29 6.28 12.09 10.83
C GLY A 29 7.48 11.13 10.89
N PHE A 30 7.73 10.46 9.78
CA PHE A 30 8.81 9.48 9.61
C PHE A 30 9.63 9.81 8.37
N GLY A 31 10.92 9.50 8.40
CA GLY A 31 11.83 9.67 7.26
C GLY A 31 12.53 8.35 6.91
N GLY A 32 12.93 8.18 5.65
CA GLY A 32 13.49 6.91 5.15
C GLY A 32 14.73 6.41 5.90
N THR A 33 15.50 7.32 6.51
CA THR A 33 16.58 6.98 7.46
C THR A 33 16.49 7.82 8.74
N PRO A 34 17.19 7.45 9.83
CA PRO A 34 17.20 8.25 11.06
C PRO A 34 17.67 9.70 10.86
N GLY A 35 18.57 9.95 9.90
CA GLY A 35 19.11 11.29 9.63
C GLY A 35 18.30 12.14 8.63
N LEU A 36 17.46 11.53 7.80
CA LEU A 36 16.66 12.26 6.80
C LEU A 36 15.40 12.89 7.42
N PRO A 37 14.90 14.01 6.86
CA PRO A 37 13.66 14.64 7.28
C PRO A 37 12.45 13.74 7.02
N ALA A 38 11.33 14.04 7.68
CA ALA A 38 10.09 13.31 7.46
C ALA A 38 9.50 13.60 6.07
N THR A 39 9.00 12.56 5.42
CA THR A 39 8.23 12.67 4.17
C THR A 39 6.83 12.10 4.37
N ILE A 40 5.86 12.51 3.55
CA ILE A 40 4.50 11.97 3.60
C ILE A 40 4.46 10.49 3.23
N GLU A 41 5.29 10.07 2.28
CA GLU A 41 5.36 8.67 1.85
C GLU A 41 5.94 7.76 2.95
N ASP A 42 7.07 8.15 3.55
CA ASP A 42 7.66 7.42 4.68
C ASP A 42 6.71 7.37 5.88
N THR A 43 6.04 8.50 6.16
CA THR A 43 5.04 8.59 7.23
C THR A 43 3.85 7.66 6.96
N TYR A 44 3.35 7.62 5.73
CA TYR A 44 2.29 6.70 5.33
C TYR A 44 2.70 5.24 5.55
N HIS A 45 3.87 4.82 5.06
CA HIS A 45 4.34 3.44 5.21
C HIS A 45 4.54 3.07 6.69
N ALA A 46 5.20 3.93 7.47
CA ALA A 46 5.43 3.70 8.89
C ALA A 46 4.11 3.51 9.66
N LEU A 47 3.14 4.40 9.45
CA LEU A 47 1.86 4.33 10.16
C LEU A 47 1.05 3.09 9.82
N HIS A 48 1.09 2.62 8.57
CA HIS A 48 0.39 1.39 8.19
C HIS A 48 1.03 0.14 8.80
N VAL A 49 2.36 0.10 8.90
CA VAL A 49 3.07 -0.98 9.63
C VAL A 49 2.68 -0.98 11.11
N LEU A 50 2.67 0.19 11.77
CA LEU A 50 2.29 0.31 13.18
C LEU A 50 0.81 -0.06 13.40
N ALA A 51 -0.08 0.35 12.51
CA ALA A 51 -1.50 0.01 12.56
C ALA A 51 -1.70 -1.51 12.43
N LEU A 52 -1.02 -2.15 11.48
CA LEU A 52 -1.07 -3.61 11.30
C LEU A 52 -0.52 -4.36 12.52
N ALA A 53 0.60 -3.90 13.09
CA ALA A 53 1.17 -4.45 14.33
C ALA A 53 0.18 -4.38 15.49
N GLN A 54 -0.51 -3.25 15.64
CA GLN A 54 -1.50 -3.10 16.69
C GLN A 54 -2.70 -4.04 16.50
N MET A 55 -3.29 -4.08 15.30
CA MET A 55 -4.40 -4.97 14.97
C MET A 55 -4.06 -6.43 15.26
N THR A 56 -2.83 -6.85 14.94
CA THR A 56 -2.36 -8.22 15.14
C THR A 56 -2.07 -8.54 16.62
N SER A 57 -1.66 -7.55 17.42
CA SER A 57 -1.33 -7.74 18.84
C SER A 57 -2.53 -7.92 19.77
N GLY A 58 -3.76 -7.69 19.29
CA GLY A 58 -4.99 -7.83 20.08
C GLY A 58 -5.11 -6.90 21.30
N ARG A 59 -4.21 -5.90 21.45
CA ARG A 59 -4.23 -4.98 22.59
C ARG A 59 -5.36 -3.96 22.44
N PRO A 60 -6.39 -3.96 23.32
CA PRO A 60 -7.43 -2.94 23.29
C PRO A 60 -6.84 -1.59 23.68
N GLY A 61 -6.91 -0.62 22.78
CA GLY A 61 -6.43 0.74 23.00
C GLY A 61 -6.46 1.58 21.73
N ALA A 62 -6.52 2.91 21.89
CA ALA A 62 -6.36 3.84 20.78
C ALA A 62 -5.01 3.58 20.06
N PRO A 63 -4.95 3.64 18.71
CA PRO A 63 -3.68 3.56 18.01
C PRO A 63 -2.62 4.47 18.58
N VAL A 64 -1.39 3.95 18.70
CA VAL A 64 -0.23 4.69 19.24
C VAL A 64 -0.06 6.03 18.53
N CYS A 65 -0.42 6.08 17.24
CA CYS A 65 -0.38 7.30 16.44
C CYS A 65 -1.47 8.34 16.75
N LEU A 66 -2.59 7.99 17.40
CA LEU A 66 -3.63 8.97 17.79
C LEU A 66 -3.18 9.93 18.90
N ALA A 67 -2.27 9.48 19.76
CA ALA A 67 -1.78 10.27 20.89
C ALA A 67 -0.62 11.22 20.52
N ASP A 68 -0.07 11.12 19.31
CA ASP A 68 1.14 11.87 18.91
C ASP A 68 0.79 13.29 18.40
N GLU A 69 0.95 14.29 19.27
CA GLU A 69 0.73 15.71 18.95
C GLU A 69 1.71 16.26 17.89
N ASN A 70 2.95 15.78 17.88
CA ASN A 70 3.94 16.22 16.90
C ASN A 70 3.58 15.69 15.51
N LEU A 71 3.15 14.42 15.42
CA LEU A 71 2.63 13.85 14.17
C LEU A 71 1.42 14.63 13.66
N ARG A 72 0.46 14.93 14.53
CA ARG A 72 -0.72 15.74 14.17
C ARG A 72 -0.32 17.13 13.66
N SER A 73 0.60 17.80 14.34
CA SER A 73 1.11 19.12 13.95
C SER A 73 1.86 19.07 12.61
N TYR A 74 2.71 18.07 12.40
CA TYR A 74 3.41 17.83 11.13
C TYR A 74 2.43 17.67 9.97
N LEU A 75 1.45 16.78 10.09
CA LEU A 75 0.47 16.51 9.05
C LEU A 75 -0.42 17.73 8.77
N ALA A 76 -0.83 18.46 9.81
CA ALA A 76 -1.57 19.71 9.67
C ALA A 76 -0.76 20.79 8.94
N GLY A 77 0.55 20.88 9.20
CA GLY A 77 1.45 21.80 8.51
C GLY A 77 1.62 21.44 7.02
N VAL A 78 1.84 20.16 6.70
CA VAL A 78 1.97 19.72 5.29
C VAL A 78 0.70 20.02 4.49
N ARG A 79 -0.49 19.88 5.09
CA ARG A 79 -1.77 20.22 4.45
C ARG A 79 -1.89 21.68 4.00
N GLN A 80 -1.14 22.60 4.61
CA GLN A 80 -1.18 24.02 4.25
C GLN A 80 -0.30 24.36 3.04
N SER A 81 0.57 23.42 2.62
CA SER A 81 1.46 23.58 1.46
C SER A 81 0.80 23.16 0.14
N VAL A 82 1.39 23.56 -0.99
CA VAL A 82 0.91 23.42 -2.39
C VAL A 82 0.24 22.06 -2.67
N PRO A 83 -0.84 22.00 -3.48
CA PRO A 83 -1.51 20.75 -3.80
C PRO A 83 -0.56 19.69 -4.36
N ALA A 84 -0.51 18.56 -3.68
CA ALA A 84 0.30 17.42 -4.08
C ALA A 84 -0.47 16.54 -5.09
N GLY A 85 0.23 15.74 -5.90
CA GLY A 85 -0.40 14.77 -6.80
C GLY A 85 -1.32 13.79 -6.08
N ALA A 86 -2.14 13.04 -6.82
CA ALA A 86 -3.18 12.19 -6.24
C ALA A 86 -2.63 11.17 -5.23
N ARG A 87 -1.46 10.56 -5.52
CA ARG A 87 -0.75 9.66 -4.62
C ARG A 87 -0.41 10.30 -3.28
N THR A 88 0.29 11.43 -3.29
CA THR A 88 0.70 12.13 -2.06
C THR A 88 -0.52 12.62 -1.27
N THR A 89 -1.57 13.07 -1.96
CA THR A 89 -2.84 13.45 -1.33
C THR A 89 -3.46 12.25 -0.62
N TYR A 90 -3.53 11.10 -1.28
CA TYR A 90 -4.03 9.86 -0.68
C TYR A 90 -3.21 9.43 0.55
N HIS A 91 -1.88 9.45 0.45
CA HIS A 91 -0.97 9.14 1.56
C HIS A 91 -1.17 10.08 2.75
N LEU A 92 -1.28 11.39 2.50
CA LEU A 92 -1.52 12.41 3.52
C LEU A 92 -2.85 12.20 4.24
N LEU A 93 -3.93 11.89 3.50
CA LEU A 93 -5.26 11.65 4.05
C LEU A 93 -5.30 10.38 4.91
N GLN A 94 -4.70 9.28 4.44
CA GLN A 94 -4.60 8.06 5.23
C GLN A 94 -3.76 8.25 6.50
N ALA A 95 -2.58 8.88 6.38
CA ALA A 95 -1.73 9.18 7.53
C ALA A 95 -2.45 10.06 8.56
N SER A 96 -3.16 11.08 8.09
CA SER A 96 -3.95 11.98 8.92
C SER A 96 -5.12 11.25 9.60
N ARG A 97 -5.80 10.32 8.91
CA ARG A 97 -6.84 9.48 9.51
C ARG A 97 -6.27 8.59 10.63
N LEU A 98 -5.13 7.95 10.38
CA LEU A 98 -4.43 7.13 11.39
C LEU A 98 -3.94 7.97 12.59
N ALA A 99 -3.65 9.25 12.38
CA ALA A 99 -3.29 10.21 13.43
C ALA A 99 -4.51 10.88 14.11
N GLY A 100 -5.75 10.53 13.72
CA GLY A 100 -6.97 11.09 14.32
C GLY A 100 -7.26 12.52 13.91
N LEU A 101 -6.68 13.00 12.80
CA LEU A 101 -7.02 14.29 12.23
C LEU A 101 -8.31 14.17 11.43
N GLU A 102 -9.30 14.97 11.80
CA GLU A 102 -10.53 15.06 11.04
C GLU A 102 -10.37 15.89 9.76
N PHE A 103 -11.29 15.65 8.83
CA PHE A 103 -11.38 16.38 7.57
C PHE A 103 -12.82 16.75 7.28
N SER A 104 -13.01 17.86 6.57
CA SER A 104 -14.30 18.14 5.94
C SER A 104 -14.40 17.35 4.63
N PRO A 105 -15.39 16.43 4.49
CA PRO A 105 -15.58 15.67 3.25
C PRO A 105 -15.69 16.58 2.03
N SER A 106 -16.50 17.65 2.14
CA SER A 106 -16.69 18.63 1.07
C SER A 106 -15.39 19.33 0.63
N ALA A 107 -14.44 19.56 1.55
CA ALA A 107 -13.17 20.18 1.23
C ALA A 107 -12.25 19.22 0.48
N ILE A 108 -12.24 17.94 0.87
CA ILE A 108 -11.51 16.88 0.15
C ILE A 108 -12.11 16.69 -1.23
N GLU A 109 -13.44 16.61 -1.37
CA GLU A 109 -14.11 16.49 -2.67
C GLU A 109 -13.66 17.61 -3.62
N ARG A 110 -13.73 18.87 -3.18
CA ARG A 110 -13.26 20.02 -3.98
C ARG A 110 -11.79 19.87 -4.38
N ALA A 111 -10.92 19.50 -3.44
CA ALA A 111 -9.51 19.29 -3.73
C ALA A 111 -9.29 18.16 -4.76
N VAL A 112 -9.99 17.03 -4.60
CA VAL A 112 -9.95 15.90 -5.53
C VAL A 112 -10.36 16.33 -6.92
N PHE A 113 -11.40 17.15 -7.07
CA PHE A 113 -11.80 17.65 -8.39
C PHE A 113 -10.73 18.52 -9.07
N THR A 114 -9.91 19.21 -8.29
CA THR A 114 -8.79 20.04 -8.81
C THR A 114 -7.50 19.27 -9.08
N LEU A 115 -7.38 18.02 -8.60
CA LEU A 115 -6.18 17.22 -8.86
C LEU A 115 -5.97 17.03 -10.37
N PRO A 116 -4.74 17.24 -10.88
CA PRO A 116 -4.42 16.97 -12.26
C PRO A 116 -4.64 15.47 -12.52
N ARG A 117 -5.33 15.18 -13.63
CA ARG A 117 -5.55 13.82 -14.13
C ARG A 117 -5.40 13.86 -15.63
N ALA A 118 -4.25 13.43 -16.15
CA ALA A 118 -4.16 13.14 -17.56
C ALA A 118 -5.00 11.89 -17.87
N ALA A 119 -5.63 11.85 -19.05
CA ALA A 119 -6.50 10.74 -19.44
C ALA A 119 -5.77 9.38 -19.45
N ASN A 120 -4.44 9.37 -19.56
CA ASN A 120 -3.59 8.19 -19.58
C ASN A 120 -2.74 7.98 -18.30
N ALA A 121 -2.92 8.82 -17.26
CA ALA A 121 -2.16 8.70 -16.02
C ALA A 121 -2.83 7.70 -15.07
N LEU A 122 -2.52 6.41 -15.23
CA LEU A 122 -3.11 5.32 -14.43
C LEU A 122 -2.98 5.55 -12.91
N ASP A 123 -1.82 6.01 -12.44
CA ASP A 123 -1.57 6.28 -11.02
C ASP A 123 -2.49 7.38 -10.46
N ASP A 124 -2.70 8.46 -11.22
CA ASP A 124 -3.57 9.56 -10.81
C ASP A 124 -5.02 9.10 -10.69
N TRP A 125 -5.49 8.27 -11.63
CA TRP A 125 -6.82 7.65 -11.58
C TRP A 125 -6.96 6.71 -10.39
N TYR A 126 -5.99 5.81 -10.21
CA TYR A 126 -5.98 4.85 -9.12
C TYR A 126 -6.08 5.56 -7.76
N TYR A 127 -5.20 6.52 -7.46
CA TYR A 127 -5.24 7.21 -6.18
C TYR A 127 -6.43 8.15 -6.04
N THR A 128 -6.91 8.79 -7.11
CA THR A 128 -8.15 9.57 -7.08
C THR A 128 -9.33 8.69 -6.67
N VAL A 129 -9.49 7.52 -7.31
CA VAL A 129 -10.58 6.60 -7.00
C VAL A 129 -10.45 6.07 -5.57
N ARG A 130 -9.24 5.74 -5.11
CA ARG A 130 -9.01 5.35 -3.71
C ARG A 130 -9.40 6.43 -2.70
N ILE A 131 -9.13 7.71 -2.99
CA ILE A 131 -9.61 8.80 -2.11
C ILE A 131 -11.14 8.79 -2.06
N LEU A 132 -11.81 8.73 -3.22
CA LEU A 132 -13.28 8.73 -3.27
C LEU A 132 -13.88 7.53 -2.53
N THR A 133 -13.33 6.33 -2.70
CA THR A 133 -13.91 5.09 -2.15
C THR A 133 -13.48 4.81 -0.71
N GLU A 134 -12.19 4.96 -0.38
CA GLU A 134 -11.63 4.53 0.90
C GLU A 134 -11.61 5.65 1.97
N ILE A 135 -11.60 6.92 1.54
CA ILE A 135 -11.60 8.08 2.45
C ILE A 135 -12.98 8.72 2.53
N LEU A 136 -13.63 8.97 1.39
CA LEU A 136 -14.93 9.65 1.35
C LEU A 136 -16.13 8.72 1.31
N HIS A 137 -15.91 7.44 1.05
CA HIS A 137 -16.99 6.43 0.94
C HIS A 137 -18.05 6.80 -0.12
N HIS A 138 -17.62 7.41 -1.22
CA HIS A 138 -18.46 7.75 -2.37
C HIS A 138 -18.34 6.73 -3.49
N ASP A 139 -19.39 6.65 -4.32
CA ASP A 139 -19.33 5.97 -5.61
C ASP A 139 -18.54 6.84 -6.61
N PRO A 140 -17.34 6.41 -7.05
CA PRO A 140 -16.52 7.19 -7.96
C PRO A 140 -17.18 7.39 -9.33
N ARG A 141 -18.10 6.50 -9.73
CA ARG A 141 -18.80 6.57 -11.03
C ARG A 141 -19.73 7.77 -11.13
N LEU A 142 -20.35 8.15 -10.00
CA LEU A 142 -21.24 9.32 -9.96
C LEU A 142 -20.46 10.63 -10.03
N LEU A 143 -19.34 10.70 -9.33
CA LEU A 143 -18.54 11.93 -9.21
C LEU A 143 -17.62 12.17 -10.42
N LEU A 144 -17.16 11.10 -11.08
CA LEU A 144 -16.21 11.18 -12.18
C LEU A 144 -16.79 10.75 -13.54
N ALA A 145 -18.13 10.63 -13.65
CA ALA A 145 -18.81 10.31 -14.90
C ALA A 145 -18.33 11.20 -16.07
N GLY A 146 -18.07 10.58 -17.22
CA GLY A 146 -17.71 11.30 -18.45
C GLY A 146 -16.28 11.84 -18.54
N ARG A 147 -15.39 11.55 -17.57
CA ARG A 147 -14.03 12.15 -17.50
C ARG A 147 -12.87 11.29 -18.04
N GLY A 148 -13.12 10.23 -18.80
CA GLY A 148 -12.04 9.52 -19.52
C GLY A 148 -11.44 8.29 -18.84
N MET A 149 -12.11 7.70 -17.85
CA MET A 149 -11.78 6.37 -17.30
C MET A 149 -11.57 5.28 -18.40
N PRO A 150 -12.33 5.26 -19.52
CA PRO A 150 -12.11 4.27 -20.57
C PRO A 150 -10.68 4.24 -21.14
N ALA A 151 -9.96 5.37 -21.15
CA ALA A 151 -8.63 5.43 -21.76
C ALA A 151 -7.59 4.62 -20.98
N VAL A 152 -7.58 4.68 -19.63
CA VAL A 152 -6.64 3.89 -18.83
C VAL A 152 -6.97 2.39 -18.80
N MET A 153 -8.24 2.04 -19.00
CA MET A 153 -8.69 0.64 -19.01
C MET A 153 -8.44 -0.10 -20.32
N THR A 154 -8.19 0.62 -21.42
CA THR A 154 -7.85 0.02 -22.72
C THR A 154 -6.35 -0.07 -22.95
N MET A 155 -5.53 0.54 -22.07
CA MET A 155 -4.08 0.46 -22.15
C MET A 155 -3.59 -0.92 -21.66
N PRO A 156 -2.63 -1.54 -22.35
CA PRO A 156 -1.98 -2.75 -21.84
C PRO A 156 -1.21 -2.40 -20.57
N TRP A 157 -1.33 -3.24 -19.53
CA TRP A 157 -0.42 -3.17 -18.39
C TRP A 157 0.93 -3.76 -18.76
N ARG A 158 1.99 -3.15 -18.25
CA ARG A 158 3.39 -3.55 -18.48
C ARG A 158 3.98 -4.26 -17.26
N THR A 159 3.41 -3.95 -16.10
CA THR A 159 3.93 -4.36 -14.81
C THR A 159 2.80 -4.80 -13.87
N VAL A 160 3.15 -5.54 -12.82
CA VAL A 160 2.18 -6.10 -11.86
C VAL A 160 1.45 -5.02 -11.06
N ASP A 161 2.09 -3.87 -10.80
CA ASP A 161 1.45 -2.73 -10.15
C ASP A 161 0.42 -2.06 -11.06
N GLU A 162 0.72 -1.90 -12.36
CA GLU A 162 -0.25 -1.39 -13.34
C GLU A 162 -1.45 -2.35 -13.49
N ALA A 163 -1.19 -3.66 -13.59
CA ALA A 163 -2.24 -4.67 -13.66
C ALA A 163 -3.12 -4.64 -12.41
N TRP A 164 -2.50 -4.50 -11.23
CA TRP A 164 -3.21 -4.35 -9.96
C TRP A 164 -4.07 -3.07 -9.94
N MET A 165 -3.53 -1.92 -10.36
CA MET A 165 -4.28 -0.66 -10.40
C MET A 165 -5.47 -0.75 -11.34
N GLN A 166 -5.31 -1.36 -12.51
CA GLN A 166 -6.42 -1.58 -13.45
C GLN A 166 -7.47 -2.54 -12.87
N LEU A 167 -7.07 -3.63 -12.19
CA LEU A 167 -8.01 -4.52 -11.51
C LEU A 167 -8.83 -3.77 -10.45
N TYR A 168 -8.18 -2.95 -9.64
CA TYR A 168 -8.86 -2.12 -8.63
C TYR A 168 -9.86 -1.15 -9.28
N LEU A 169 -9.44 -0.44 -10.33
CA LEU A 169 -10.29 0.49 -11.07
C LEU A 169 -11.46 -0.24 -11.74
N ALA A 170 -11.22 -1.41 -12.33
CA ALA A 170 -12.26 -2.22 -12.97
C ALA A 170 -13.38 -2.58 -11.99
N GLN A 171 -13.02 -2.98 -10.76
CA GLN A 171 -13.98 -3.29 -9.70
C GLN A 171 -14.74 -2.04 -9.23
N ALA A 172 -14.01 -0.95 -8.94
CA ALA A 172 -14.61 0.30 -8.49
C ALA A 172 -15.57 0.89 -9.53
N TRP A 173 -15.30 0.67 -10.82
CA TRP A 173 -16.12 1.16 -11.92
C TRP A 173 -17.13 0.15 -12.46
N GLN A 174 -17.13 -1.09 -11.94
CA GLN A 174 -17.97 -2.18 -12.43
C GLN A 174 -17.84 -2.38 -13.95
N VAL A 175 -16.60 -2.39 -14.45
CA VAL A 175 -16.34 -2.55 -15.89
C VAL A 175 -16.84 -3.93 -16.35
N PRO A 176 -17.72 -4.00 -17.36
CA PRO A 176 -18.20 -5.27 -17.88
C PRO A 176 -17.05 -6.15 -18.40
N HIS A 177 -17.19 -7.46 -18.24
CA HIS A 177 -16.23 -8.46 -18.74
C HIS A 177 -14.81 -8.36 -18.14
N TRP A 178 -14.67 -7.75 -16.96
CA TRP A 178 -13.46 -7.79 -16.14
C TRP A 178 -13.58 -8.81 -14.99
N PRO A 179 -12.47 -9.45 -14.57
CA PRO A 179 -11.13 -9.36 -15.16
C PRO A 179 -11.01 -10.14 -16.48
N PRO A 180 -10.09 -9.76 -17.40
CA PRO A 180 -9.83 -10.52 -18.61
C PRO A 180 -9.33 -11.94 -18.28
N ALA A 181 -9.65 -12.89 -19.16
CA ALA A 181 -9.19 -14.27 -19.03
C ALA A 181 -7.66 -14.33 -18.96
N GLY A 182 -7.13 -15.12 -18.03
CA GLY A 182 -5.68 -15.27 -17.84
C GLY A 182 -5.02 -14.22 -16.94
N LEU A 183 -5.72 -13.19 -16.44
CA LEU A 183 -5.12 -12.22 -15.52
C LEU A 183 -4.55 -12.87 -14.25
N ALA A 184 -5.31 -13.78 -13.63
CA ALA A 184 -4.84 -14.55 -12.48
C ALA A 184 -3.61 -15.39 -12.81
N ALA A 185 -3.62 -16.08 -13.96
CA ALA A 185 -2.49 -16.88 -14.43
C ALA A 185 -1.25 -16.02 -14.71
N TRP A 186 -1.43 -14.78 -15.17
CA TRP A 186 -0.33 -13.84 -15.38
C TRP A 186 0.31 -13.40 -14.04
N PHE A 187 -0.49 -13.11 -13.01
CA PHE A 187 0.04 -12.86 -11.66
C PHE A 187 0.74 -14.09 -11.07
N GLN A 188 0.21 -15.30 -11.28
CA GLN A 188 0.86 -16.54 -10.84
C GLN A 188 2.17 -16.79 -11.60
N ALA A 189 2.22 -16.51 -12.91
CA ALA A 189 3.42 -16.65 -13.74
C ALA A 189 4.51 -15.62 -13.39
N SER A 190 4.14 -14.53 -12.71
CA SER A 190 5.11 -13.59 -12.13
C SER A 190 5.83 -14.15 -10.90
N GLN A 191 5.37 -15.27 -10.32
CA GLN A 191 6.08 -15.95 -9.23
C GLN A 191 7.26 -16.76 -9.77
N ASN A 192 8.46 -16.46 -9.28
CA ASN A 192 9.70 -17.12 -9.68
C ASN A 192 10.00 -18.35 -8.81
N GLY A 193 10.98 -19.15 -9.23
CA GLY A 193 11.42 -20.35 -8.50
C GLY A 193 11.97 -20.07 -7.09
N ASP A 194 12.38 -18.84 -6.79
CA ASP A 194 12.81 -18.39 -5.46
C ASP A 194 11.63 -18.02 -4.53
N GLY A 195 10.40 -18.10 -5.04
CA GLY A 195 9.17 -17.78 -4.33
C GLY A 195 8.69 -16.34 -4.45
N GLY A 196 9.59 -15.41 -4.80
CA GLY A 196 9.24 -14.01 -4.97
C GLY A 196 8.59 -13.72 -6.31
N PHE A 197 8.14 -12.47 -6.50
CA PHE A 197 7.43 -12.06 -7.71
C PHE A 197 8.23 -11.02 -8.50
N GLY A 198 8.34 -11.25 -9.81
CA GLY A 198 8.84 -10.26 -10.76
C GLY A 198 7.82 -9.14 -11.00
N PHE A 199 8.27 -8.02 -11.55
CA PHE A 199 7.36 -6.97 -12.01
C PHE A 199 6.59 -7.39 -13.27
N LEU A 200 7.04 -8.47 -13.93
CA LEU A 200 6.37 -9.22 -14.99
C LEU A 200 6.91 -10.67 -14.98
N PRO A 201 6.28 -11.63 -15.68
CA PRO A 201 6.75 -13.01 -15.72
C PRO A 201 8.22 -13.17 -16.12
N GLY A 202 9.00 -13.83 -15.27
CA GLY A 202 10.43 -14.10 -15.50
C GLY A 202 11.40 -12.95 -15.17
N SER A 203 10.92 -11.82 -14.64
CA SER A 203 11.81 -10.75 -14.15
C SER A 203 12.19 -10.92 -12.69
N THR A 204 13.20 -10.19 -12.21
CA THR A 204 13.75 -10.32 -10.84
C THR A 204 12.70 -10.11 -9.75
N SER A 205 12.72 -10.99 -8.76
CA SER A 205 11.84 -10.95 -7.59
C SER A 205 12.11 -9.74 -6.68
N PHE A 206 11.06 -8.97 -6.36
CA PHE A 206 11.11 -7.90 -5.34
C PHE A 206 9.88 -7.91 -4.43
N VAL A 207 10.04 -7.43 -3.19
CA VAL A 207 8.99 -7.46 -2.17
C VAL A 207 7.74 -6.66 -2.56
N GLU A 208 7.88 -5.50 -3.19
CA GLU A 208 6.72 -4.71 -3.63
C GLU A 208 5.89 -5.43 -4.70
N ASN A 209 6.54 -6.17 -5.61
CA ASN A 209 5.86 -7.00 -6.60
C ASN A 209 5.11 -8.15 -5.94
N CYS A 210 5.67 -8.74 -4.87
CA CYS A 210 4.99 -9.77 -4.08
C CYS A 210 3.69 -9.21 -3.50
N HIS A 211 3.74 -8.00 -2.91
CA HIS A 211 2.55 -7.34 -2.39
C HIS A 211 1.50 -7.09 -3.49
N TYR A 212 1.88 -6.52 -4.65
CA TYR A 212 0.93 -6.29 -5.74
C TYR A 212 0.29 -7.58 -6.26
N CYS A 213 1.10 -8.63 -6.50
CA CYS A 213 0.60 -9.91 -6.98
C CYS A 213 -0.31 -10.60 -5.96
N LEU A 214 0.10 -10.68 -4.69
CA LEU A 214 -0.70 -11.32 -3.65
C LEU A 214 -2.01 -10.57 -3.40
N ARG A 215 -1.99 -9.24 -3.46
CA ARG A 215 -3.20 -8.43 -3.33
C ARG A 215 -4.16 -8.68 -4.50
N ALA A 216 -3.63 -8.75 -5.72
CA ALA A 216 -4.41 -9.06 -6.91
C ALA A 216 -5.01 -10.47 -6.85
N LEU A 217 -4.21 -11.47 -6.50
CA LEU A 217 -4.63 -12.86 -6.38
C LEU A 217 -5.71 -13.03 -5.30
N ALA A 218 -5.52 -12.43 -4.12
CA ALA A 218 -6.54 -12.42 -3.07
C ALA A 218 -7.85 -11.77 -3.54
N THR A 219 -7.77 -10.65 -4.26
CA THR A 219 -8.92 -9.94 -4.85
C THR A 219 -9.66 -10.79 -5.90
N LEU A 220 -8.91 -11.63 -6.62
CA LEU A 220 -9.43 -12.57 -7.61
C LEU A 220 -9.94 -13.89 -6.99
N GLY A 221 -9.75 -14.09 -5.68
CA GLY A 221 -10.10 -15.35 -5.00
C GLY A 221 -9.20 -16.52 -5.38
N VAL A 222 -7.97 -16.26 -5.83
CA VAL A 222 -6.99 -17.25 -6.30
C VAL A 222 -5.75 -17.21 -5.41
N GLN A 223 -5.09 -18.36 -5.23
CA GLN A 223 -3.85 -18.47 -4.47
C GLN A 223 -2.62 -18.22 -5.36
N PRO A 224 -1.47 -17.77 -4.82
CA PRO A 224 -0.20 -17.84 -5.53
C PRO A 224 0.13 -19.29 -5.92
N ALA A 225 1.01 -19.47 -6.91
CA ALA A 225 1.37 -20.81 -7.38
C ALA A 225 2.05 -21.63 -6.28
N GLU A 226 2.91 -20.98 -5.49
CA GLU A 226 3.69 -21.58 -4.41
C GLU A 226 3.62 -20.70 -3.14
N PRO A 227 2.52 -20.75 -2.36
CA PRO A 227 2.31 -19.86 -1.20
C PRO A 227 3.42 -19.96 -0.15
N ASP A 228 3.92 -21.16 0.11
CA ASP A 228 5.00 -21.36 1.10
C ASP A 228 6.31 -20.74 0.64
N LYS A 229 6.62 -20.80 -0.66
CA LYS A 229 7.81 -20.14 -1.20
C LYS A 229 7.65 -18.62 -1.20
N ALA A 230 6.44 -18.11 -1.47
CA ALA A 230 6.16 -16.68 -1.33
C ALA A 230 6.43 -16.20 0.10
N TYR A 231 5.94 -16.94 1.09
CA TYR A 231 6.25 -16.68 2.49
C TYR A 231 7.76 -16.68 2.76
N GLN A 232 8.48 -17.73 2.34
CA GLN A 232 9.93 -17.86 2.55
C GLN A 232 10.71 -16.70 1.94
N PHE A 233 10.37 -16.29 0.71
CA PHE A 233 11.01 -15.16 0.04
C PHE A 233 10.80 -13.87 0.83
N ILE A 234 9.55 -13.54 1.16
CA ILE A 234 9.20 -12.29 1.81
C ILE A 234 9.81 -12.25 3.23
N ALA A 235 9.63 -13.31 4.02
CA ALA A 235 10.20 -13.41 5.36
C ALA A 235 11.74 -13.35 5.33
N GLY A 236 12.38 -13.95 4.33
CA GLY A 236 13.83 -13.88 4.13
C GLY A 236 14.36 -12.49 3.73
N CYS A 237 13.48 -11.56 3.34
CA CYS A 237 13.83 -10.16 3.11
C CYS A 237 13.85 -9.33 4.41
N GLN A 238 13.35 -9.86 5.54
CA GLN A 238 13.49 -9.21 6.83
C GLN A 238 14.95 -9.23 7.29
N THR A 239 15.46 -8.06 7.66
CA THR A 239 16.84 -7.89 8.12
C THR A 239 16.96 -8.07 9.63
N ALA A 240 18.19 -8.25 10.13
CA ALA A 240 18.47 -8.38 11.56
C ALA A 240 18.04 -7.16 12.40
N VAL A 241 17.87 -5.99 11.77
CA VAL A 241 17.39 -4.77 12.44
C VAL A 241 15.86 -4.64 12.38
N GLY A 242 15.14 -5.61 11.80
CA GLY A 242 13.68 -5.73 11.85
C GLY A 242 12.91 -5.21 10.62
N GLY A 243 13.51 -4.30 9.84
CA GLY A 243 12.93 -3.82 8.58
C GLY A 243 13.21 -4.76 7.40
N PHE A 244 12.50 -4.57 6.29
CA PHE A 244 12.65 -5.39 5.09
C PHE A 244 13.43 -4.66 4.00
N GLY A 245 14.35 -5.37 3.35
CA GLY A 245 14.92 -4.96 2.08
C GLY A 245 14.01 -5.35 0.91
N ARG A 246 14.21 -4.74 -0.27
CA ARG A 246 13.43 -5.10 -1.48
C ARG A 246 13.73 -6.50 -2.00
N SER A 247 14.88 -7.06 -1.64
CA SER A 247 15.32 -8.44 -1.93
C SER A 247 16.24 -8.93 -0.82
N TYR A 248 16.67 -10.19 -0.90
CA TYR A 248 17.64 -10.77 0.04
C TYR A 248 18.87 -9.86 0.22
N ARG A 249 19.22 -9.62 1.49
CA ARG A 249 20.40 -8.84 1.90
C ARG A 249 20.40 -7.36 1.46
N ALA A 250 19.34 -6.85 0.85
CA ALA A 250 19.20 -5.44 0.55
C ALA A 250 19.04 -4.62 1.85
N ALA A 251 19.45 -3.35 1.82
CA ALA A 251 19.23 -2.45 2.93
C ALA A 251 17.71 -2.26 3.20
N PRO A 252 17.29 -2.18 4.46
CA PRO A 252 15.88 -2.08 4.79
C PRO A 252 15.36 -0.63 4.73
N PHE A 253 14.18 -0.44 4.14
CA PHE A 253 13.50 0.85 4.00
C PHE A 253 12.02 0.73 4.38
N LEU A 254 11.37 1.86 4.66
CA LEU A 254 9.97 1.89 5.14
C LEU A 254 8.98 1.38 4.08
N ASP A 255 9.20 1.69 2.81
CA ASP A 255 8.40 1.19 1.68
C ASP A 255 8.48 -0.33 1.57
N ALA A 256 9.68 -0.89 1.48
CA ALA A 256 9.89 -2.33 1.40
C ALA A 256 9.37 -3.05 2.66
N THR A 257 9.52 -2.42 3.83
CA THR A 257 8.96 -2.91 5.09
C THR A 257 7.45 -2.98 5.06
N TRP A 258 6.77 -1.92 4.60
CA TRP A 258 5.32 -1.93 4.44
C TRP A 258 4.87 -3.01 3.45
N HIS A 259 5.47 -3.05 2.26
CA HIS A 259 5.14 -4.06 1.25
C HIS A 259 5.36 -5.49 1.78
N GLY A 260 6.43 -5.73 2.54
CA GLY A 260 6.73 -7.04 3.13
C GLY A 260 5.66 -7.49 4.13
N VAL A 261 5.36 -6.66 5.13
CA VAL A 261 4.37 -7.05 6.16
C VAL A 261 2.94 -7.10 5.61
N ALA A 262 2.59 -6.24 4.65
CA ALA A 262 1.29 -6.27 3.99
C ALA A 262 1.13 -7.53 3.12
N ALA A 263 2.18 -7.94 2.40
CA ALA A 263 2.20 -9.17 1.62
C ALA A 263 2.06 -10.41 2.53
N LEU A 264 2.77 -10.45 3.66
CA LEU A 264 2.65 -11.53 4.63
C LEU A 264 1.25 -11.61 5.25
N ALA A 265 0.62 -10.46 5.54
CA ALA A 265 -0.75 -10.41 6.05
C ALA A 265 -1.78 -10.98 5.05
N LEU A 266 -1.54 -10.86 3.74
CA LEU A 266 -2.40 -11.46 2.71
C LEU A 266 -2.27 -12.98 2.63
N LEU A 267 -1.10 -13.53 2.97
CA LEU A 267 -0.89 -14.99 3.03
C LEU A 267 -1.54 -15.64 4.27
N CYS A 268 -1.93 -14.83 5.27
CA CYS A 268 -2.58 -15.29 6.50
C CYS A 268 -4.10 -15.47 6.39
N GLN A 269 -4.72 -15.07 5.27
CA GLN A 269 -6.18 -15.03 5.07
C GLN A 269 -6.76 -16.35 4.52
#